data_AF-A0A955XP98-F1
#
_entry.id   AF-A0A955XP98-F1
#
_cell.length_a   1.000
_cell.length_b   1.000
_cell.length_c   1.000
_cell.angle_alpha   90.00
_cell.angle_beta   90.00
_cell.angle_gamma   90.00
#
_symmetry.space_group_name_H-M   'P 1'
#
loop_
_entity.id
_entity.type
_entity.pdbx_description
1 polymer ?
#
loop_
_entity_poly.entity_id
_entity_poly.type
_entity_poly.pdbx_seq_one_letter_code
_entity_poly.pdbx_strand_id
1 'polypeptide(L)'
;MGRVRVFLAVSLDGFIAGPGDDLSWLPTDGEPGPGALTLDAFLADVGAMLMGRRTYDVVAGFDTPWMYGEVPILVPTHRPLEPVHPTVR
;
A
#
# COMPACT_ATOMS: atom_id res chain seq x y z
N MET A 1 -6.64 23.01 3.86
CA MET A 1 -7.46 21.86 4.35
C MET A 1 -6.77 20.58 3.91
N GLY A 2 -6.65 19.58 4.78
CA GLY A 2 -6.10 18.27 4.40
C GLY A 2 -7.06 17.52 3.47
N ARG A 3 -6.52 16.76 2.49
CA ARG A 3 -7.30 15.88 1.62
C ARG A 3 -7.09 14.43 2.06
N VAL A 4 -8.16 13.64 2.11
CA VAL A 4 -8.07 12.18 2.24
C VAL A 4 -8.23 11.61 0.84
N ARG A 5 -7.25 10.81 0.41
CA ARG A 5 -7.23 10.17 -0.91
C ARG A 5 -7.05 8.67 -0.71
N VAL A 6 -7.67 7.89 -1.59
CA VAL A 6 -7.43 6.45 -1.68
C VAL A 6 -6.77 6.16 -3.02
N PHE A 7 -5.72 5.34 -3.00
CA PHE A 7 -4.99 4.91 -4.18
C PHE A 7 -4.80 3.40 -4.08
N LEU A 8 -5.41 2.65 -4.98
CA LEU A 8 -5.39 1.18 -4.98
C LEU A 8 -5.65 0.64 -6.39
N ALA A 9 -5.22 -0.61 -6.62
CA ALA A 9 -5.70 -1.43 -7.72
C ALA A 9 -6.96 -2.20 -7.29
N VAL A 10 -7.86 -2.44 -8.23
CA VAL A 10 -9.10 -3.20 -8.01
C VAL A 10 -9.41 -4.02 -9.25
N SER A 11 -9.92 -5.24 -9.07
CA SER A 11 -10.47 -6.05 -10.14
C SER A 11 -11.74 -5.40 -10.71
N LEU A 12 -12.17 -5.85 -11.90
CA LEU A 12 -13.37 -5.33 -12.56
C LEU A 12 -14.64 -5.48 -11.70
N ASP A 13 -14.70 -6.54 -10.90
CA ASP A 13 -15.80 -6.86 -9.99
C ASP A 13 -15.62 -6.29 -8.57
N GLY A 14 -14.60 -5.46 -8.34
CA GLY A 14 -14.48 -4.64 -7.13
C GLY A 14 -13.66 -5.23 -5.99
N PHE A 15 -12.92 -6.32 -6.22
CA PHE A 15 -12.05 -6.95 -5.23
C PHE A 15 -10.61 -6.41 -5.32
N ILE A 16 -9.93 -6.34 -4.18
CA ILE A 16 -8.55 -5.82 -4.10
C ILE A 16 -7.51 -6.94 -3.92
N ALA A 17 -7.96 -8.15 -3.60
CA ALA A 17 -7.13 -9.33 -3.41
C ALA A 17 -8.00 -10.58 -3.63
N GLY A 18 -7.38 -11.66 -4.10
CA GLY A 18 -7.98 -12.98 -4.17
C GLY A 18 -7.99 -13.70 -2.81
N PRO A 19 -8.48 -14.96 -2.78
CA PRO A 19 -8.46 -15.78 -1.57
C PRO A 19 -7.05 -15.92 -1.00
N GLY A 20 -6.92 -15.78 0.32
CA GLY A 20 -5.60 -15.89 0.99
C GLY A 20 -4.65 -14.73 0.70
N ASP A 21 -5.18 -13.53 0.42
CA ASP A 21 -4.40 -12.32 0.10
C ASP A 21 -3.66 -12.41 -1.25
N ASP A 22 -4.16 -13.22 -2.19
CA ASP A 22 -3.57 -13.40 -3.51
C ASP A 22 -3.56 -12.09 -4.33
N LEU A 23 -2.37 -11.74 -4.83
CA LEU A 23 -2.11 -10.58 -5.66
C LEU A 23 -1.56 -10.96 -7.05
N SER A 24 -1.55 -12.26 -7.40
CA SER A 24 -1.00 -12.77 -8.67
C SER A 24 -1.71 -12.24 -9.93
N TRP A 25 -2.92 -11.69 -9.77
CA TRP A 25 -3.68 -11.05 -10.82
C TRP A 25 -3.18 -9.63 -11.16
N LEU A 26 -2.37 -9.02 -10.30
CA LEU A 26 -1.76 -7.72 -10.58
C LEU A 26 -0.69 -7.87 -11.68
N PRO A 27 -0.60 -6.93 -12.64
CA PRO A 27 0.47 -6.94 -13.63
C PRO A 27 1.85 -6.88 -12.97
N THR A 28 2.79 -7.70 -13.42
CA THR A 28 4.17 -7.76 -12.87
C THR A 28 5.16 -6.93 -13.68
N ASP A 29 4.77 -6.59 -14.90
CA ASP A 29 5.53 -5.92 -15.96
C ASP A 29 5.45 -4.39 -15.91
N GLY A 30 4.84 -3.85 -14.85
CA GLY A 30 5.28 -2.62 -14.19
C GLY A 30 5.11 -1.29 -14.93
N GLU A 31 4.83 -1.26 -16.23
CA GLU A 31 4.64 -0.01 -16.95
C GLU A 31 3.20 0.48 -16.78
N PRO A 32 2.98 1.58 -16.04
CA PRO A 32 1.70 2.25 -16.04
C PRO A 32 1.38 2.63 -17.48
N GLY A 33 0.16 2.34 -17.94
CA GLY A 33 -0.27 2.81 -19.26
C GLY A 33 -0.06 4.33 -19.41
N PRO A 34 0.06 4.86 -20.63
CA PRO A 34 0.32 6.28 -20.85
C PRO A 34 -0.62 7.17 -20.01
N GLY A 35 -0.05 7.97 -19.11
CA GLY A 35 -0.80 8.88 -18.22
C GLY A 35 -1.29 8.27 -16.91
N ALA A 36 -0.92 7.02 -16.58
CA ALA A 36 -1.27 6.44 -15.29
C ALA A 36 -0.39 7.02 -14.15
N LEU A 37 -1.03 7.24 -13.01
CA LEU A 37 -0.39 7.76 -11.80
C LEU A 37 0.44 6.64 -11.16
N THR A 38 1.74 6.85 -11.01
CA THR A 38 2.63 5.93 -10.27
C THR A 38 2.46 6.08 -8.77
N LEU A 39 2.81 5.03 -8.03
CA LEU A 39 2.82 5.08 -6.57
C LEU A 39 3.76 6.19 -6.06
N ASP A 40 4.96 6.31 -6.62
CA ASP A 40 5.93 7.34 -6.23
C ASP A 40 5.38 8.76 -6.44
N ALA A 41 4.76 9.01 -7.60
CA ALA A 41 4.14 10.30 -7.89
C ALA A 41 2.95 10.58 -6.96
N PHE A 42 2.20 9.55 -6.56
CA PHE A 42 1.14 9.70 -5.56
C PHE A 42 1.71 10.04 -4.18
N LEU A 43 2.74 9.31 -3.73
CA LEU A 43 3.34 9.46 -2.41
C LEU A 43 4.05 10.81 -2.23
N ALA A 44 4.55 11.44 -3.30
CA ALA A 44 5.16 12.77 -3.25
C ALA A 44 4.25 13.85 -2.62
N ASP A 45 2.93 13.69 -2.72
CA ASP A 45 1.93 14.59 -2.16
C ASP A 45 1.31 14.09 -0.83
N VAL A 46 1.79 12.97 -0.29
CA VAL A 46 1.20 12.30 0.88
C VAL A 46 2.03 12.59 2.12
N GLY A 47 1.42 13.29 3.09
CA GLY A 47 2.06 13.59 4.37
C GLY A 47 2.02 12.44 5.39
N ALA A 48 1.06 11.52 5.27
CA ALA A 48 0.95 10.30 6.08
C ALA A 48 -0.04 9.33 5.42
N MET A 49 0.11 8.04 5.68
CA MET A 49 -0.79 6.99 5.21
C MET A 49 -1.43 6.25 6.39
N LEU A 50 -2.72 5.95 6.26
CA LEU A 50 -3.42 5.03 7.14
C LEU A 50 -3.53 3.67 6.43
N MET A 51 -2.94 2.62 6.99
CA MET A 51 -2.91 1.29 6.39
C MET A 51 -3.54 0.28 7.33
N GLY A 52 -4.58 -0.42 6.87
CA GLY A 52 -5.20 -1.48 7.65
C GLY A 52 -4.20 -2.57 8.02
N ARG A 53 -4.35 -3.15 9.22
CA ARG A 53 -3.40 -4.14 9.74
C ARG A 53 -3.17 -5.34 8.81
N ARG A 54 -4.22 -5.82 8.13
CA ARG A 54 -4.11 -6.94 7.18
C ARG A 54 -3.25 -6.57 5.97
N THR A 55 -3.43 -5.37 5.41
CA THR A 55 -2.60 -4.85 4.31
C THR A 55 -1.14 -4.72 4.74
N TYR A 56 -0.92 -4.22 5.95
CA TYR A 56 0.44 -4.14 6.51
C TYR A 56 1.10 -5.52 6.61
N ASP A 57 0.41 -6.51 7.16
CA ASP A 57 0.95 -7.86 7.32
C ASP A 57 1.35 -8.48 5.95
N VAL A 58 0.56 -8.21 4.89
CA VAL A 58 0.87 -8.66 3.52
C VAL A 58 2.12 -7.97 2.96
N VAL A 59 2.19 -6.63 3.01
CA VAL A 59 3.32 -5.87 2.44
C VAL A 59 4.61 -6.12 3.23
N ALA A 60 4.52 -6.24 4.56
CA ALA A 60 5.65 -6.57 5.41
C ALA A 60 6.25 -7.96 5.12
N GLY A 61 5.48 -8.86 4.49
CA GLY A 61 5.92 -10.18 4.07
C GLY A 61 6.51 -10.25 2.65
N PHE A 62 6.54 -9.14 1.90
CA PHE A 62 7.16 -9.13 0.57
C PHE A 62 8.69 -9.22 0.67
N ASP A 63 9.28 -9.95 -0.26
CA ASP A 63 10.75 -10.03 -0.43
C ASP A 63 11.24 -8.86 -1.30
N THR A 64 10.87 -7.63 -0.91
CA THR A 64 11.23 -6.40 -1.62
C THR A 64 11.62 -5.30 -0.64
N PRO A 65 12.42 -4.31 -1.07
CA PRO A 65 12.67 -3.13 -0.25
C PRO A 65 11.38 -2.40 0.12
N TRP A 66 11.39 -1.72 1.26
CA TRP A 66 10.26 -0.93 1.73
C TRP A 66 9.87 0.16 0.72
N MET A 67 8.68 0.00 0.11
CA MET A 67 8.25 0.77 -1.06
C MET A 67 7.64 2.15 -0.75
N TYR A 68 7.50 2.50 0.53
CA TYR A 68 6.84 3.76 0.94
C TYR A 68 7.81 4.85 1.41
N GLY A 69 9.12 4.58 1.33
CA GLY A 69 10.18 5.51 1.74
C GLY A 69 9.95 6.08 3.14
N GLU A 70 10.03 7.40 3.24
CA GLU A 70 9.92 8.16 4.50
C GLU A 70 8.48 8.54 4.89
N VAL A 71 7.47 8.14 4.11
CA VAL A 71 6.07 8.48 4.43
C VAL A 71 5.66 7.77 5.73
N PRO A 72 5.19 8.50 6.77
CA PRO A 72 4.69 7.90 7.99
C PRO A 72 3.47 7.03 7.73
N ILE A 73 3.46 5.80 8.26
CA ILE A 73 2.37 4.85 8.10
C ILE A 73 1.79 4.51 9.46
N LEU A 74 0.50 4.82 9.64
CA LEU A 74 -0.27 4.52 10.83
C LEU A 74 -1.07 3.23 10.59
N VAL A 75 -0.88 2.23 11.44
CA VAL A 75 -1.58 0.94 11.37
C VAL A 75 -2.59 0.84 12.51
N PRO A 76 -3.87 1.19 12.29
CA PRO A 76 -4.88 1.06 13.33
C PRO A 76 -5.10 -0.42 13.63
N THR A 77 -4.73 -0.83 14.84
CA THR A 77 -4.88 -2.22 15.28
C THR A 77 -5.08 -2.31 16.79
N HIS A 78 -5.83 -3.34 17.22
CA HIS A 78 -5.95 -3.70 18.64
C HIS A 78 -4.98 -4.82 19.03
N ARG A 79 -4.11 -5.27 18.11
CA ARG A 79 -3.12 -6.33 18.30
C ARG A 79 -1.73 -5.72 18.41
N PRO A 80 -0.77 -6.34 19.14
CA PRO A 80 0.60 -5.87 19.15
C PRO A 80 1.16 -5.73 17.73
N LEU A 81 1.85 -4.63 17.47
CA LEU A 81 2.48 -4.33 16.19
C LEU A 81 4.00 -4.34 16.39
N GLU A 82 4.67 -5.16 15.59
CA GLU A 82 6.12 -5.12 15.41
C GLU A 82 6.40 -4.43 14.07
N PRO A 83 6.85 -3.16 14.08
CA PRO A 83 7.16 -2.43 12.86
C PRO A 83 8.35 -3.04 12.12
N VAL A 84 8.20 -3.36 10.83
CA VAL A 84 9.30 -3.78 9.95
C VAL A 84 10.11 -2.60 9.42
N HIS A 85 9.60 -1.38 9.57
CA HIS A 85 10.26 -0.15 9.11
C HIS A 85 10.10 1.00 10.11
N PRO A 86 11.12 1.88 10.29
CA PRO A 86 11.06 3.01 11.21
C PRO A 86 9.99 4.07 10.93
N THR A 87 9.27 4.01 9.81
CA THR A 87 8.17 4.94 9.50
C THR A 87 6.80 4.41 9.93
N VAL A 88 6.72 3.15 10.37
CA VAL A 88 5.46 2.48 10.75
C VAL A 88 5.17 2.67 12.23
N ARG A 89 3.94 3.05 12.57
CA ARG A 89 3.46 3.27 13.94
C ARG A 89 2.11 2.63 14.17
#